data_AF-A0A7S4MDR4-F1
#
_entry.id   AF-A0A7S4MDR4-F1
#
_cell.length_a   1.000
_cell.length_b   1.000
_cell.length_c   1.000
_cell.angle_alpha   90.00
_cell.angle_beta   90.00
_cell.angle_gamma   90.00
#
_symmetry.space_group_name_H-M   'P 1'
#
loop_
_entity.id
_entity.type
_entity.pdbx_description
1 polymer ?
#
loop_
_entity_poly.entity_id
_entity_poly.type
_entity_poly.pdbx_seq_one_letter_code
_entity_poly.pdbx_strand_id
1 'polypeptide(L)'
;WNAAASLSVEPPSAQDFAVIEGRHLGHAVSMIAVGRRCRHGVPQAFVWNPQARHSRAASDGKARERFPLEGGLFRLSCPLLVKAVDEWEAEGAVNALNAAAAGRKEFEL
;
A
#
# COMPACT_ATOMS: atom_id res chain seq x y z
N TRP A 1 6.13 -3.50 20.83
CA TRP A 1 5.99 -2.26 20.07
C TRP A 1 4.61 -1.70 20.41
N ASN A 2 4.55 -0.65 21.23
CA ASN A 2 3.32 0.03 21.60
C ASN A 2 3.37 1.48 21.10
N ALA A 3 2.80 1.65 19.91
CA ALA A 3 2.13 2.86 19.47
C ALA A 3 1.14 2.36 18.42
N ALA A 4 -0.14 2.70 18.56
CA ALA A 4 -1.11 2.51 17.50
C ALA A 4 -0.59 3.30 16.29
N ALA A 5 0.15 2.63 15.41
CA ALA A 5 0.67 3.22 14.19
C ALA A 5 -0.54 3.47 13.30
N SER A 6 -1.13 4.66 13.38
CA SER A 6 -2.16 5.09 12.46
C SER A 6 -1.55 5.05 11.07
N LEU A 7 -2.19 4.30 10.16
CA LEU A 7 -1.77 4.22 8.77
C LEU A 7 -1.78 5.63 8.15
N SER A 8 -0.61 6.18 7.83
CA SER A 8 -0.46 7.50 7.21
C SER A 8 -0.50 7.36 5.70
N VAL A 9 -1.65 7.68 5.10
CA VAL A 9 -1.86 7.67 3.65
C VAL A 9 -2.51 8.98 3.17
N GLU A 10 -2.24 9.35 1.92
CA GLU A 10 -2.75 10.57 1.28
C GLU A 10 -3.74 10.23 0.15
N PRO A 11 -4.64 11.15 -0.23
CA PRO A 11 -5.44 10.99 -1.44
C PRO A 11 -4.57 10.89 -2.71
N PRO A 12 -4.89 10.02 -3.69
CA PRO A 12 -4.15 9.94 -4.94
C PRO A 12 -4.34 11.20 -5.80
N SER A 13 -3.26 11.68 -6.40
CA SER A 13 -3.29 12.73 -7.43
C SER A 13 -3.45 12.15 -8.83
N ALA A 14 -3.79 13.00 -9.82
CA ALA A 14 -3.83 12.59 -11.23
C ALA A 14 -2.48 12.07 -11.76
N GLN A 15 -1.37 12.60 -11.25
CA GLN A 15 -0.03 12.13 -11.61
C GLN A 15 0.23 10.73 -11.08
N ASP A 16 -0.30 10.38 -9.90
CA ASP A 16 -0.15 9.05 -9.33
C ASP A 16 -0.82 8.00 -10.21
N PHE A 17 -2.04 8.28 -10.70
CA PHE A 17 -2.70 7.41 -11.67
C PHE A 17 -1.89 7.26 -12.95
N ALA A 18 -1.41 8.37 -13.54
CA ALA A 18 -0.65 8.32 -14.78
C ALA A 18 0.62 7.47 -14.67
N VAL A 19 1.34 7.58 -13.55
CA VAL A 19 2.57 6.81 -13.32
C VAL A 19 2.26 5.35 -13.01
N ILE A 20 1.29 5.06 -12.16
CA ILE A 20 0.96 3.68 -11.78
C ILE A 20 0.37 2.91 -12.96
N GLU A 21 -0.65 3.46 -13.61
CA GLU A 21 -1.34 2.78 -14.70
C GLU A 21 -0.48 2.69 -15.96
N GLY A 22 0.22 3.78 -16.31
CA GLY A 22 1.01 3.84 -17.54
C GLY A 22 2.40 3.21 -17.46
N ARG A 23 3.06 3.25 -16.29
CA ARG A 23 4.46 2.81 -16.16
C ARG A 23 4.66 1.58 -15.27
N HIS A 24 3.74 1.28 -14.35
CA HIS A 24 3.91 0.17 -13.40
C HIS A 24 3.01 -1.02 -13.72
N LEU A 25 1.73 -0.80 -14.02
CA LEU A 25 0.75 -1.88 -14.18
C LEU A 25 0.36 -2.15 -15.63
N GLY A 26 0.41 -1.14 -16.51
CA GLY A 26 -0.08 -1.28 -17.89
C GLY A 26 -1.60 -1.37 -18.02
N HIS A 27 -2.35 -1.12 -16.94
CA HIS A 27 -3.82 -1.13 -16.93
C HIS A 27 -4.36 -0.16 -15.88
N ALA A 28 -5.65 0.18 -15.97
CA ALA A 28 -6.32 1.06 -15.03
C ALA A 28 -6.48 0.43 -13.64
N VAL A 29 -6.47 1.25 -12.58
CA VAL A 29 -6.63 0.78 -11.20
C VAL A 29 -7.50 1.72 -10.37
N SER A 30 -8.27 1.14 -9.44
CA SER A 30 -9.14 1.81 -8.48
C SER A 30 -8.35 2.26 -7.24
N MET A 31 -7.40 3.17 -7.43
CA MET A 31 -6.59 3.69 -6.32
C MET A 31 -7.46 4.50 -5.34
N ILE A 32 -7.31 4.20 -4.05
CA ILE A 32 -8.04 4.86 -2.96
C ILE A 32 -7.14 5.73 -2.09
N ALA A 33 -5.86 5.39 -1.96
CA ALA A 33 -4.88 6.17 -1.23
C ALA A 33 -3.45 5.87 -1.71
N VAL A 34 -2.51 6.75 -1.41
CA VAL A 34 -1.09 6.57 -1.67
C VAL A 34 -0.28 6.70 -0.38
N GLY A 35 0.80 5.93 -0.29
CA GLY A 35 1.78 6.06 0.77
C GLY A 35 2.79 7.18 0.50
N ARG A 36 3.86 7.20 1.30
CA ARG A 36 4.96 8.16 1.17
C ARG A 36 5.55 8.16 -0.24
N ARG A 37 5.97 9.33 -0.72
CA ARG A 37 6.62 9.51 -2.03
C ARG A 37 8.11 9.17 -1.96
N CYS A 38 8.68 8.66 -3.06
CA CYS A 38 10.12 8.52 -3.22
C CYS A 38 10.75 9.88 -3.60
N ARG A 39 12.08 9.95 -3.66
CA ARG A 39 12.83 11.18 -4.04
C ARG A 39 12.46 11.73 -5.43
N HIS A 40 11.85 10.92 -6.29
CA HIS A 40 11.40 11.31 -7.64
C HIS A 40 9.91 11.72 -7.68
N GLY A 41 9.24 11.84 -6.52
CA GLY A 41 7.85 12.27 -6.41
C GLY A 41 6.79 11.17 -6.60
N VAL A 42 7.20 9.94 -6.94
CA VAL A 42 6.29 8.80 -7.17
C VAL A 42 5.95 8.10 -5.86
N PRO A 43 4.69 7.70 -5.61
CA PRO A 43 4.32 6.95 -4.41
C PRO A 43 5.09 5.65 -4.30
N GLN A 44 5.55 5.33 -3.09
CA GLN A 44 6.29 4.11 -2.81
C GLN A 44 5.39 2.88 -2.70
N ALA A 45 4.17 3.09 -2.20
CA ALA A 45 3.10 2.12 -2.20
C ALA A 45 1.77 2.82 -2.46
N PHE A 46 0.78 2.08 -2.93
CA PHE A 46 -0.58 2.56 -3.12
C PHE A 46 -1.58 1.53 -2.64
N VAL A 47 -2.77 2.02 -2.29
CA VAL A 47 -3.90 1.22 -1.84
C VAL A 47 -4.94 1.20 -2.95
N TRP A 48 -5.49 0.03 -3.27
CA TRP A 48 -6.57 -0.10 -4.24
C TRP A 48 -7.80 -0.79 -3.65
N ASN A 49 -8.94 -0.62 -4.33
CA ASN A 49 -10.15 -1.41 -4.05
C ASN A 49 -10.38 -2.42 -5.19
N PRO A 50 -10.12 -3.73 -4.98
CA PRO A 50 -10.22 -4.72 -6.05
C PRO A 50 -11.67 -4.98 -6.49
N GLN A 51 -12.65 -4.60 -5.66
CA GLN A 51 -14.08 -4.74 -5.94
C GLN A 51 -14.66 -3.52 -6.65
N ALA A 52 -13.97 -2.38 -6.63
CA ALA A 52 -14.39 -1.20 -7.36
C ALA A 52 -14.15 -1.41 -8.87
N ARG A 53 -15.21 -1.33 -9.67
CA ARG A 53 -15.08 -1.18 -11.13
C ARG A 53 -14.17 0.01 -11.41
N HIS A 54 -13.24 -0.13 -12.37
CA HIS A 54 -12.22 0.86 -12.75
C HIS A 54 -12.82 2.25 -12.98
N SER A 55 -13.02 3.01 -11.92
CA SER A 55 -13.64 4.32 -11.94
C SER A 55 -12.56 5.28 -11.50
N ARG A 56 -11.94 5.93 -12.50
CA ARG A 56 -11.07 7.10 -12.30
C ARG A 56 -11.83 8.30 -11.71
N ALA A 57 -13.15 8.19 -11.54
CA ALA A 57 -14.02 9.23 -11.02
C ALA A 57 -14.91 8.70 -9.91
N ALA A 58 -14.64 9.13 -8.69
CA ALA A 58 -15.70 9.71 -7.89
C ALA A 58 -15.38 11.21 -7.81
N SER A 59 -15.70 11.93 -8.88
CA SER A 59 -15.69 13.41 -8.94
C SER A 59 -16.72 14.04 -7.99
N ASP A 60 -17.58 13.24 -7.36
CA ASP A 60 -18.84 13.73 -6.79
C ASP A 60 -18.84 13.79 -5.26
N GLY A 61 -17.67 13.74 -4.61
CA GLY A 61 -17.54 13.97 -3.16
C GLY A 61 -18.33 12.99 -2.26
N LYS A 62 -19.00 11.99 -2.84
CA LYS A 62 -19.69 10.94 -2.08
C LYS A 62 -18.62 10.07 -1.45
N ALA A 63 -18.62 10.08 -0.12
CA ALA A 63 -17.75 9.29 0.71
C ALA A 63 -17.65 7.87 0.13
N ARG A 64 -16.47 7.53 -0.40
CA ARG A 64 -16.13 6.17 -0.76
C ARG A 64 -16.42 5.36 0.51
N GLU A 65 -17.36 4.43 0.42
CA GLU A 65 -17.67 3.52 1.51
C GLU A 65 -16.34 3.06 2.11
N ARG A 66 -16.16 3.34 3.41
CA ARG A 66 -14.86 3.33 4.07
C ARG A 66 -14.41 1.87 4.17
N PHE A 67 -13.83 1.35 3.10
CA PHE A 67 -13.37 -0.02 3.04
C PHE A 67 -12.29 -0.17 4.11
N PRO A 68 -12.43 -1.12 5.07
CA PRO A 68 -11.40 -1.35 6.06
C PRO A 68 -10.09 -1.66 5.32
N LEU A 69 -9.07 -0.83 5.54
CA LEU A 69 -7.79 -0.95 4.85
C LEU A 69 -7.03 -2.15 5.40
N GLU A 70 -7.21 -3.30 4.76
CA GLU A 70 -6.48 -4.52 5.09
C GLU A 70 -5.12 -4.58 4.36
N GLY A 71 -4.15 -5.29 4.94
CA GLY A 71 -2.79 -5.40 4.41
C GLY A 71 -2.70 -5.93 2.97
N GLY A 72 -3.67 -6.76 2.54
CA GLY A 72 -3.74 -7.28 1.18
C GLY A 72 -4.12 -6.25 0.10
N LEU A 73 -4.48 -5.02 0.49
CA LEU A 73 -4.88 -3.95 -0.41
C LEU A 73 -3.73 -3.01 -0.79
N PHE A 74 -2.54 -3.24 -0.24
CA PHE A 74 -1.35 -2.43 -0.50
C PHE A 74 -0.48 -3.10 -1.57
N ARG A 75 0.06 -2.28 -2.48
CA ARG A 75 1.12 -2.73 -3.38
C ARG A 75 2.25 -1.73 -3.41
N LEU A 76 3.47 -2.26 -3.39
CA LEU A 76 4.67 -1.48 -3.62
C LEU A 76 4.75 -1.06 -5.09
N SER A 77 4.99 0.22 -5.30
CA SER A 77 5.13 0.81 -6.63
C SER A 77 6.53 1.34 -6.90
N CYS A 78 7.31 1.72 -5.90
CA CYS A 78 8.68 2.19 -6.15
C CYS A 78 9.62 1.00 -6.41
N PRO A 79 10.28 0.88 -7.59
CA PRO A 79 11.18 -0.25 -7.88
C PRO A 79 12.36 -0.34 -6.91
N LEU A 80 12.85 0.80 -6.41
CA LEU A 80 13.92 0.82 -5.42
C LEU A 80 13.45 0.33 -4.05
N LEU A 81 12.17 0.56 -3.71
CA LEU A 81 11.61 0.02 -2.48
C LEU A 81 11.38 -1.49 -2.61
N VAL A 82 10.87 -1.95 -3.75
CA VAL A 82 10.71 -3.38 -4.04
C VAL A 82 12.06 -4.09 -3.92
N LYS A 83 13.10 -3.59 -4.59
CA LYS A 83 14.46 -4.16 -4.49
C LYS A 83 14.98 -4.21 -3.05
N ALA A 84 14.78 -3.14 -2.28
CA ALA A 84 15.22 -3.10 -0.89
C ALA A 84 14.46 -4.11 -0.01
N VAL A 85 13.16 -4.31 -0.26
CA VAL A 85 12.37 -5.34 0.41
C VAL A 85 12.86 -6.73 0.00
N ASP A 86 13.07 -6.99 -1.29
CA ASP A 86 13.58 -8.27 -1.79
C ASP A 86 14.95 -8.62 -1.18
N GLU A 87 15.86 -7.64 -1.09
CA GLU A 87 17.17 -7.81 -0.45
C GLU A 87 17.02 -8.15 1.04
N TRP A 88 16.15 -7.44 1.75
CA TRP A 88 15.87 -7.70 3.16
C TRP A 88 15.22 -9.07 3.38
N GLU A 89 14.30 -9.48 2.50
CA GLU A 89 13.69 -10.81 2.53
C GLU A 89 14.74 -11.90 2.30
N ALA A 90 15.68 -11.69 1.36
CA ALA A 90 16.79 -12.61 1.10
C ALA A 90 17.75 -12.75 2.29
N GLU A 91 17.90 -11.71 3.12
CA GLU A 91 18.64 -11.74 4.38
C GLU A 91 17.92 -12.51 5.51
N GLY A 92 16.72 -13.03 5.25
CA GLY A 92 15.95 -13.82 6.21
C GLY A 92 15.00 -13.00 7.08
N ALA A 93 14.68 -11.77 6.69
CA ALA A 93 13.78 -10.89 7.43
C ALA A 93 12.42 -11.52 7.74
N VAL A 94 11.82 -12.23 6.78
CA VAL A 94 10.53 -12.91 6.95
C VAL A 94 10.60 -13.93 8.09
N ASN A 95 11.68 -14.70 8.17
CA ASN A 95 11.88 -15.68 9.24
C ASN A 95 12.04 -15.00 10.60
N ALA A 96 12.80 -13.90 10.66
CA ALA A 96 12.96 -13.12 11.88
C ALA A 96 11.64 -12.52 12.37
N LEU A 97 10.84 -11.96 11.46
CA LEU A 97 9.50 -11.45 11.76
C LEU A 97 8.55 -12.55 12.23
N ASN A 98 8.54 -13.71 11.57
CA ASN A 98 7.71 -14.85 11.95
C ASN A 98 8.10 -15.39 13.34
N ALA A 99 9.39 -15.51 13.63
CA ALA A 99 9.87 -15.90 14.96
C ALA A 99 9.43 -14.88 16.03
N ALA A 100 9.57 -13.59 15.74
CA ALA A 100 9.11 -12.52 16.63
C ALA A 100 7.60 -12.51 16.83
N ALA A 101 6.81 -12.85 15.80
CA ALA A 101 5.35 -12.96 15.89
C ALA A 101 4.91 -14.21 16.66
N ALA A 102 5.53 -15.36 16.42
CA ALA A 102 5.26 -16.61 17.13
C ALA A 102 5.63 -16.54 18.63
N GLY A 103 6.63 -15.73 18.99
CA GLY A 103 6.98 -15.44 20.37
C GLY A 103 5.99 -14.53 21.11
N ARG A 104 5.03 -13.91 20.40
CA ARG A 104 3.97 -13.11 21.03
C ARG A 104 2.81 -14.02 21.43
N LYS A 105 2.80 -14.43 22.69
CA LYS A 105 1.56 -14.87 23.34
C LYS A 105 0.72 -13.64 23.64
N GLU A 106 -0.19 -13.30 22.74
CA GLU A 106 -1.24 -12.34 23.06
C GLU A 106 -2.54 -12.81 22.41
N PHE A 107 -3.19 -13.74 23.12
CA PHE A 107 -4.64 -13.91 23.19
C PHE A 107 -4.91 -14.67 24.50
N GLU A 108 -4.71 -13.99 25.63
CA GLU A 108 -5.53 -14.30 26.81
C GLU A 108 -6.89 -13.66 26.54
N LEU A 109 -7.84 -14.50 26.09
CA LEU A 109 -9.27 -14.24 26.14
C LEU A 109 -9.79 -14.62 27.53
#